data_AF-A0A1J7CTU5-F1
#
_entry.id   AF-A0A1J7CTU5-F1
#
_cell.length_a   1.000
_cell.length_b   1.000
_cell.length_c   1.000
_cell.angle_alpha   90.00
_cell.angle_beta   90.00
_cell.angle_gamma   90.00
#
_symmetry.space_group_name_H-M   'P 1'
#
loop_
_entity.id
_entity.type
_entity.pdbx_description
1 polymer ?
#
loop_
_entity_poly.entity_id
_entity_poly.type
_entity_poly.pdbx_seq_one_letter_code
_entity_poly.pdbx_strand_id
1 'polypeptide(L)'
;MGFDFTDYFLQSKLFLRYLEFHPIRVYLILSFSINLKNSAMKKKLPASLILPQFLIFRFSLSNFHSKISSSKTKLSLLFFFICFSMWAQHPPFNADGTILVPAGVLTMNVEGWGAGGAGGGASASTALTGRSGAGGGGGAYAKGVISVTAGATLSVKVAQTTAGGSGSGANGGNSYIQGYDTVFLAAGGSGGPANSTGGSPAGGAGGSATVSKGSITTTAGSDGGAGATALLNLLAGSGAGGKGGGTGGGAGGLAAGSVLLGVGPGQPGSPPGGGGSGGLHLSGSPGQVGGNGAAGRVNVTYTCPTYSVSNLQTLVNACTSVGTAKLRLTGTNLPVGIYVVTYNRTNPAGTLTAPMTVTSAGTGDFDVVGLTIAGTSTITVTGLASGVCTNTVTVAASNVTVSPPSVGGTIAGSSTICSGANSGSLILSGHTGTVQKWQYAFAPFTTWVDIPSTAGTGFVFGPLTQTTRFRAVVASGTCTAAFSSEAIVTVNPLPTITLASTAAPVCIT
;
A
#
# COMPACT_ATOMS: atom_id res chain seq x y z
N MET A 1 13.39 25.51 -73.46
CA MET A 1 12.59 26.61 -72.87
C MET A 1 12.12 26.16 -71.51
N GLY A 2 12.77 26.64 -70.47
CA GLY A 2 12.43 26.36 -69.08
C GLY A 2 13.24 27.34 -68.23
N PHE A 3 12.55 28.31 -67.63
CA PHE A 3 13.14 29.29 -66.73
C PHE A 3 12.39 29.24 -65.40
N ASP A 4 13.07 28.62 -64.44
CA ASP A 4 13.38 29.01 -63.05
C ASP A 4 12.70 30.23 -62.42
N PHE A 5 12.35 30.10 -61.12
CA PHE A 5 12.58 31.10 -60.05
C PHE A 5 12.38 30.47 -58.65
N THR A 6 13.47 29.92 -58.11
CA THR A 6 14.15 30.20 -56.82
C THR A 6 13.40 30.57 -55.50
N ASP A 7 13.88 29.91 -54.43
CA ASP A 7 13.79 30.08 -52.97
C ASP A 7 13.41 31.44 -52.35
N TYR A 8 12.75 31.42 -51.18
CA TYR A 8 13.17 32.21 -50.00
C TYR A 8 12.67 31.67 -48.65
N PHE A 9 13.64 31.62 -47.73
CA PHE A 9 13.68 31.35 -46.30
C PHE A 9 12.97 32.43 -45.44
N LEU A 10 12.46 32.09 -44.24
CA LEU A 10 12.47 32.91 -43.00
C LEU A 10 11.82 32.13 -41.84
N GLN A 11 12.60 31.47 -40.97
CA GLN A 11 13.01 31.96 -39.64
C GLN A 11 11.88 32.60 -38.79
N SER A 12 11.52 31.93 -37.68
CA SER A 12 11.22 32.64 -36.44
C SER A 12 11.87 31.94 -35.24
N LYS A 13 12.48 32.77 -34.40
CA LYS A 13 13.57 32.48 -33.47
C LYS A 13 13.13 31.67 -32.25
N LEU A 14 13.91 30.63 -31.96
CA LEU A 14 14.03 30.04 -30.63
C LEU A 14 14.85 31.02 -29.76
N PHE A 15 14.26 31.53 -28.67
CA PHE A 15 15.01 32.26 -27.64
C PHE A 15 14.85 31.49 -26.32
N LEU A 16 15.78 30.56 -26.09
CA LEU A 16 16.01 29.96 -24.78
C LEU A 16 16.75 31.00 -23.93
N ARG A 17 16.07 31.60 -22.96
CA ARG A 17 16.75 32.15 -21.78
C ARG A 17 16.49 31.23 -20.60
N TYR A 18 17.61 30.75 -20.06
CA TYR A 18 17.78 30.17 -18.74
C TYR A 18 17.14 31.08 -17.67
N LEU A 19 16.25 30.53 -16.87
CA LEU A 19 16.03 30.95 -15.48
C LEU A 19 15.55 29.70 -14.72
N GLU A 20 16.47 29.17 -13.93
CA GLU A 20 16.24 28.14 -12.93
C GLU A 20 15.20 28.64 -11.91
N PHE A 21 14.24 27.79 -11.53
CA PHE A 21 13.83 27.47 -10.15
C PHE A 21 12.50 26.67 -10.11
N HIS A 22 12.59 25.42 -9.65
CA HIS A 22 11.58 24.52 -9.06
C HIS A 22 10.31 24.05 -9.82
N PRO A 23 9.91 22.76 -9.67
CA PRO A 23 8.78 22.17 -10.39
C PRO A 23 7.45 22.33 -9.64
N ILE A 24 6.51 23.05 -10.25
CA ILE A 24 5.07 22.83 -10.05
C ILE A 24 4.52 22.48 -11.44
N ARG A 25 3.93 21.29 -11.58
CA ARG A 25 3.29 20.83 -12.83
C ARG A 25 2.10 21.74 -13.14
N VAL A 26 2.25 22.61 -14.13
CA VAL A 26 1.15 23.33 -14.77
C VAL A 26 0.60 22.46 -15.90
N TYR A 27 -0.70 22.16 -15.87
CA TYR A 27 -1.38 21.52 -16.99
C TYR A 27 -1.52 22.52 -18.15
N LEU A 28 -0.94 22.19 -19.31
CA LEU A 28 -1.05 22.95 -20.55
C LEU A 28 -2.43 22.72 -21.17
N ILE A 29 -3.29 23.74 -21.18
CA ILE A 29 -4.55 23.73 -21.95
C ILE A 29 -4.25 24.30 -23.33
N LEU A 30 -4.21 23.43 -24.35
CA LEU A 30 -4.18 23.81 -25.76
C LEU A 30 -5.60 24.24 -26.18
N SER A 31 -5.85 25.55 -26.22
CA SER A 31 -7.05 26.11 -26.82
C SER A 31 -6.85 26.32 -28.32
N PHE A 32 -7.38 25.42 -29.15
CA PHE A 32 -7.56 25.67 -30.59
C PHE A 32 -8.82 26.51 -30.78
N SER A 33 -8.67 27.72 -31.33
CA SER A 33 -9.79 28.56 -31.75
C SER A 33 -9.93 28.45 -33.27
N ILE A 34 -10.92 27.66 -33.73
CA ILE A 34 -11.28 27.59 -35.15
C ILE A 34 -12.35 28.66 -35.40
N ASN A 35 -12.02 29.64 -36.22
CA ASN A 35 -12.92 30.72 -36.63
C ASN A 35 -13.54 30.34 -37.98
N LEU A 36 -14.79 29.88 -37.99
CA LEU A 36 -15.54 29.57 -39.21
C LEU A 36 -16.60 30.67 -39.43
N LYS A 37 -16.34 31.56 -40.40
CA LYS A 37 -17.32 32.51 -40.95
C LYS A 37 -18.10 31.83 -42.08
N ASN A 38 -19.44 31.82 -41.93
CA ASN A 38 -20.52 31.70 -42.92
C ASN A 38 -20.33 30.80 -44.17
N SER A 39 -21.19 29.77 -44.31
CA SER A 39 -22.26 29.77 -45.33
C SER A 39 -23.29 28.65 -45.08
N ALA A 40 -24.48 28.84 -45.62
CA ALA A 40 -25.76 28.21 -45.28
C ALA A 40 -25.89 26.70 -45.59
N MET A 41 -26.68 25.99 -44.78
CA MET A 41 -27.77 25.11 -45.27
C MET A 41 -28.69 24.59 -44.15
N LYS A 42 -30.00 24.72 -44.39
CA LYS A 42 -31.12 24.28 -43.57
C LYS A 42 -31.24 22.74 -43.58
N LYS A 43 -31.50 22.12 -42.42
CA LYS A 43 -32.46 20.99 -42.28
C LYS A 43 -32.79 20.72 -40.80
N LYS A 44 -34.09 20.49 -40.55
CA LYS A 44 -34.75 20.25 -39.25
C LYS A 44 -34.74 18.75 -38.86
N LEU A 45 -34.98 18.50 -37.57
CA LEU A 45 -35.43 17.26 -36.86
C LEU A 45 -34.35 16.27 -36.35
N PRO A 46 -34.61 15.52 -35.25
CA PRO A 46 -35.02 15.94 -33.90
C PRO A 46 -34.14 15.31 -32.78
N ALA A 47 -34.43 15.70 -31.55
CA ALA A 47 -33.76 15.34 -30.30
C ALA A 47 -33.76 13.83 -29.95
N SER A 48 -32.63 13.34 -29.44
CA SER A 48 -32.54 12.52 -28.21
C SER A 48 -31.14 11.91 -28.06
N LEU A 49 -30.26 12.56 -27.30
CA LEU A 49 -29.16 11.87 -26.61
C LEU A 49 -28.61 12.81 -25.52
N ILE A 50 -29.20 12.74 -24.33
CA ILE A 50 -28.66 13.35 -23.11
C ILE A 50 -28.52 12.22 -22.08
N LEU A 51 -27.29 11.73 -21.92
CA LEU A 51 -26.79 11.17 -20.66
C LEU A 51 -26.48 12.34 -19.71
N PRO A 52 -26.48 12.13 -18.38
CA PRO A 52 -26.78 13.17 -17.40
C PRO A 52 -25.67 14.22 -17.30
N GLN A 53 -26.09 15.48 -17.37
CA GLN A 53 -25.29 16.65 -17.02
C GLN A 53 -24.92 16.60 -15.53
N PHE A 54 -23.62 16.55 -15.23
CA PHE A 54 -23.11 17.13 -14.00
C PHE A 54 -23.27 18.65 -14.09
N LEU A 55 -24.23 19.19 -13.34
CA LEU A 55 -24.34 20.61 -13.05
C LEU A 55 -23.07 21.08 -12.33
N ILE A 56 -22.12 21.64 -13.08
CA ILE A 56 -21.11 22.54 -12.51
C ILE A 56 -21.71 23.94 -12.60
N PHE A 57 -22.19 24.46 -11.46
CA PHE A 57 -22.48 25.88 -11.32
C PHE A 57 -21.20 26.67 -11.59
N ARG A 58 -21.13 27.35 -12.74
CA ARG A 58 -20.18 28.42 -13.01
C ARG A 58 -20.64 29.65 -12.25
N PHE A 59 -20.06 29.92 -11.08
CA PHE A 59 -20.12 31.27 -10.51
C PHE A 59 -19.10 32.14 -11.27
N SER A 60 -19.58 32.88 -12.26
CA SER A 60 -18.84 33.99 -12.86
C SER A 60 -18.98 35.20 -11.94
N LEU A 61 -17.93 35.57 -11.22
CA LEU A 61 -17.88 36.89 -10.59
C LEU A 61 -17.53 37.92 -11.68
N SER A 62 -18.58 38.47 -12.31
CA SER A 62 -18.47 39.68 -13.11
C SER A 62 -19.57 40.64 -12.67
N ASN A 63 -19.15 41.70 -12.00
CA ASN A 63 -19.86 42.95 -11.72
C ASN A 63 -21.20 42.85 -10.97
N PHE A 64 -21.12 42.89 -9.63
CA PHE A 64 -22.18 43.48 -8.81
C PHE A 64 -21.56 44.54 -7.89
N HIS A 65 -21.72 45.81 -8.26
CA HIS A 65 -21.64 46.92 -7.33
C HIS A 65 -22.94 46.93 -6.51
N SER A 66 -22.91 46.38 -5.29
CA SER A 66 -23.88 46.73 -4.26
C SER A 66 -23.36 46.32 -2.88
N LYS A 67 -23.39 47.26 -1.94
CA LYS A 67 -22.94 47.14 -0.55
C LYS A 67 -23.59 45.93 0.14
N ILE A 68 -22.79 44.92 0.50
CA ILE A 68 -23.20 43.86 1.42
C ILE A 68 -22.16 43.71 2.54
N SER A 69 -22.67 43.77 3.76
CA SER A 69 -21.97 43.91 5.04
C SER A 69 -21.02 42.75 5.38
N SER A 70 -19.84 43.14 5.90
CA SER A 70 -18.60 42.36 6.07
C SER A 70 -18.53 41.48 7.34
N SER A 71 -19.55 40.68 7.68
CA SER A 71 -19.36 39.68 8.75
C SER A 71 -19.94 38.28 8.48
N LYS A 72 -20.99 38.15 7.66
CA LYS A 72 -21.65 36.84 7.42
C LYS A 72 -21.01 36.01 6.31
N THR A 73 -20.28 36.64 5.38
CA THR A 73 -19.58 35.95 4.27
C THR A 73 -18.25 35.31 4.68
N LYS A 74 -17.55 35.85 5.69
CA LYS A 74 -16.32 35.24 6.22
C LYS A 74 -16.59 33.95 7.00
N LEU A 75 -17.73 33.84 7.69
CA LEU A 75 -18.11 32.65 8.46
C LEU A 75 -18.55 31.48 7.56
N SER A 76 -19.20 31.78 6.42
CA SER A 76 -19.61 30.77 5.44
C SER A 76 -18.42 30.22 4.63
N LEU A 77 -17.41 31.05 4.31
CA LEU A 77 -16.17 30.56 3.70
C LEU A 77 -15.31 29.78 4.70
N LEU A 78 -15.32 30.14 5.99
CA LEU A 78 -14.63 29.38 7.05
C LEU A 78 -15.26 27.98 7.22
N PHE A 79 -16.59 27.86 7.19
CA PHE A 79 -17.29 26.56 7.21
C PHE A 79 -17.10 25.75 5.91
N PHE A 80 -17.00 26.40 4.75
CA PHE A 80 -16.75 25.71 3.48
C PHE A 80 -15.29 25.22 3.35
N PHE A 81 -14.33 25.89 4.00
CA PHE A 81 -12.93 25.47 4.04
C PHE A 81 -12.68 24.32 5.04
N ILE A 82 -13.48 24.23 6.11
CA ILE A 82 -13.40 23.14 7.10
C ILE A 82 -13.92 21.81 6.51
N CYS A 83 -14.91 21.84 5.60
CA CYS A 83 -15.52 20.63 5.02
C CYS A 83 -14.68 19.87 3.98
N PHE A 84 -13.56 20.41 3.49
CA PHE A 84 -12.67 19.70 2.56
C PHE A 84 -11.45 19.05 3.24
N SER A 85 -11.39 19.08 4.58
CA SER A 85 -10.26 18.54 5.31
C SER A 85 -10.58 17.13 5.87
N MET A 86 -9.83 16.14 5.38
CA MET A 86 -9.42 14.93 6.12
C MET A 86 -10.33 13.69 6.21
N TRP A 87 -11.32 13.51 5.34
CA TRP A 87 -12.00 12.19 5.24
C TRP A 87 -11.30 11.32 4.21
N ALA A 88 -10.39 10.44 4.66
CA ALA A 88 -9.99 9.32 3.84
C ALA A 88 -11.04 8.23 3.97
N GLN A 89 -11.84 8.07 2.91
CA GLN A 89 -12.70 6.91 2.78
C GLN A 89 -11.92 5.82 2.06
N HIS A 90 -11.73 4.67 2.71
CA HIS A 90 -11.30 3.49 1.99
C HIS A 90 -12.40 3.14 0.95
N PRO A 91 -12.04 2.77 -0.29
CA PRO A 91 -13.02 2.30 -1.26
C PRO A 91 -13.93 1.21 -0.66
N PRO A 92 -15.22 1.15 -1.04
CA PRO A 92 -16.13 0.17 -0.46
C PRO A 92 -15.66 -1.27 -0.77
N PHE A 93 -15.73 -2.14 0.22
CA PHE A 93 -15.47 -3.57 0.07
C PHE A 93 -16.69 -4.24 -0.58
N ASN A 94 -16.51 -4.73 -1.81
CA ASN A 94 -17.50 -5.55 -2.53
C ASN A 94 -17.19 -7.06 -2.45
N ALA A 95 -16.02 -7.39 -1.91
CA ALA A 95 -15.55 -8.74 -1.67
C ALA A 95 -14.68 -8.73 -0.40
N ASP A 96 -14.32 -9.92 0.07
CA ASP A 96 -13.38 -10.08 1.17
C ASP A 96 -12.10 -9.27 0.92
N GLY A 97 -11.59 -8.63 1.97
CA GLY A 97 -10.41 -7.79 1.88
C GLY A 97 -9.81 -7.49 3.24
N THR A 98 -8.73 -6.72 3.23
CA THR A 98 -8.04 -6.32 4.45
C THR A 98 -7.83 -4.81 4.49
N ILE A 99 -7.90 -4.23 5.68
CA ILE A 99 -7.58 -2.82 5.90
C ILE A 99 -6.58 -2.67 7.04
N LEU A 100 -5.51 -1.91 6.79
CA LEU A 100 -4.56 -1.51 7.84
C LEU A 100 -5.17 -0.34 8.61
N VAL A 101 -5.23 -0.46 9.94
CA VAL A 101 -5.61 0.64 10.84
C VAL A 101 -4.47 1.67 10.85
N PRO A 102 -4.70 2.90 10.34
CA PRO A 102 -3.65 3.91 10.35
C PRO A 102 -3.18 4.25 11.76
N ALA A 103 -1.92 4.67 11.87
CA ALA A 103 -1.32 5.09 13.11
C ALA A 103 -2.14 6.22 13.77
N GLY A 104 -2.46 6.07 15.05
CA GLY A 104 -3.27 7.04 15.81
C GLY A 104 -4.79 6.93 15.63
N VAL A 105 -5.29 6.05 14.75
CA VAL A 105 -6.73 5.77 14.66
C VAL A 105 -7.12 4.76 15.74
N LEU A 106 -8.00 5.17 16.65
CA LEU A 106 -8.50 4.33 17.75
C LEU A 106 -9.95 3.86 17.54
N THR A 107 -10.66 4.49 16.61
CA THR A 107 -12.05 4.15 16.29
C THR A 107 -12.30 4.26 14.80
N MET A 108 -13.13 3.36 14.25
CA MET A 108 -13.60 3.42 12.87
C MET A 108 -15.11 3.32 12.80
N ASN A 109 -15.71 4.08 11.89
CA ASN A 109 -17.11 3.94 11.54
C ASN A 109 -17.22 2.86 10.46
N VAL A 110 -18.11 1.90 10.69
CA VAL A 110 -18.33 0.79 9.77
C VAL A 110 -19.81 0.72 9.46
N GLU A 111 -20.13 0.59 8.19
CA GLU A 111 -21.48 0.29 7.73
C GLU A 111 -21.45 -0.81 6.68
N GLY A 112 -22.52 -1.57 6.57
CA GLY A 112 -22.57 -2.64 5.59
C GLY A 112 -23.91 -3.32 5.47
N TRP A 113 -23.99 -4.17 4.46
CA TRP A 113 -25.15 -4.93 4.08
C TRP A 113 -24.82 -6.43 4.03
N GLY A 114 -25.71 -7.26 4.55
CA GLY A 114 -25.70 -8.70 4.25
C GLY A 114 -26.07 -8.96 2.79
N ALA A 115 -25.80 -10.17 2.30
CA ALA A 115 -26.25 -10.55 0.97
C ALA A 115 -27.76 -10.79 0.94
N GLY A 116 -28.39 -10.57 -0.21
CA GLY A 116 -29.77 -10.97 -0.43
C GLY A 116 -29.88 -12.48 -0.59
N GLY A 117 -31.00 -13.06 -0.15
CA GLY A 117 -31.34 -14.45 -0.43
C GLY A 117 -31.68 -14.64 -1.91
N ALA A 118 -31.38 -15.83 -2.44
CA ALA A 118 -31.79 -16.18 -3.80
C ALA A 118 -33.30 -16.46 -3.87
N GLY A 119 -33.90 -16.24 -5.04
CA GLY A 119 -35.30 -16.62 -5.28
C GLY A 119 -35.48 -18.12 -5.39
N GLY A 120 -36.70 -18.59 -5.16
CA GLY A 120 -37.08 -20.00 -5.34
C GLY A 120 -37.37 -20.33 -6.80
N GLY A 121 -36.99 -21.54 -7.21
CA GLY A 121 -37.36 -22.08 -8.52
C GLY A 121 -38.83 -22.50 -8.60
N ALA A 122 -39.29 -22.79 -9.81
CA ALA A 122 -40.63 -23.30 -10.08
C ALA A 122 -40.58 -24.47 -11.07
N SER A 123 -41.34 -25.53 -10.79
CA SER A 123 -41.35 -26.74 -11.62
C SER A 123 -42.60 -27.61 -11.41
N ALA A 124 -42.67 -28.70 -12.20
CA ALA A 124 -43.65 -29.78 -12.06
C ALA A 124 -45.13 -29.34 -12.16
N SER A 125 -45.38 -28.25 -12.90
CA SER A 125 -46.75 -27.79 -13.16
C SER A 125 -47.54 -28.81 -14.01
N THR A 126 -48.78 -29.08 -13.63
CA THR A 126 -49.71 -30.00 -14.31
C THR A 126 -50.39 -29.32 -15.50
N ALA A 127 -50.99 -30.09 -16.41
CA ALA A 127 -51.64 -29.58 -17.63
C ALA A 127 -52.52 -28.36 -17.34
N LEU A 128 -52.35 -27.30 -18.15
CA LEU A 128 -53.04 -26.02 -18.06
C LEU A 128 -52.78 -25.18 -16.80
N THR A 129 -51.89 -25.61 -15.90
CA THR A 129 -51.48 -24.81 -14.73
C THR A 129 -50.09 -24.22 -14.93
N GLY A 130 -49.84 -23.09 -14.29
CA GLY A 130 -48.51 -22.50 -14.14
C GLY A 130 -48.23 -22.16 -12.68
N ARG A 131 -46.93 -22.09 -12.35
CA ARG A 131 -46.42 -21.97 -10.99
C ARG A 131 -45.31 -20.95 -10.94
N SER A 132 -45.19 -20.26 -9.83
CA SER A 132 -44.09 -19.34 -9.59
C SER A 132 -43.47 -19.54 -8.21
N GLY A 133 -42.16 -19.43 -8.14
CA GLY A 133 -41.39 -19.49 -6.90
C GLY A 133 -41.53 -18.18 -6.12
N ALA A 134 -41.19 -18.24 -4.83
CA ALA A 134 -41.17 -17.05 -4.00
C ALA A 134 -39.85 -16.26 -4.20
N GLY A 135 -39.88 -14.97 -3.92
CA GLY A 135 -38.66 -14.15 -3.92
C GLY A 135 -37.82 -14.39 -2.67
N GLY A 136 -36.51 -14.20 -2.77
CA GLY A 136 -35.61 -14.17 -1.62
C GLY A 136 -35.66 -12.84 -0.89
N GLY A 137 -35.41 -12.85 0.41
CA GLY A 137 -35.38 -11.64 1.25
C GLY A 137 -34.13 -10.81 1.00
N GLY A 138 -34.23 -9.48 1.17
CA GLY A 138 -33.07 -8.60 1.09
C GLY A 138 -32.17 -8.73 2.33
N GLY A 139 -30.88 -8.45 2.20
CA GLY A 139 -29.94 -8.40 3.33
C GLY A 139 -30.19 -7.20 4.25
N ALA A 140 -29.92 -7.36 5.54
CA ALA A 140 -30.01 -6.28 6.52
C ALA A 140 -28.89 -5.25 6.33
N TYR A 141 -29.12 -4.04 6.81
CA TYR A 141 -28.13 -2.98 6.97
C TYR A 141 -27.72 -2.85 8.42
N ALA A 142 -26.42 -2.64 8.66
CA ALA A 142 -25.88 -2.30 9.97
C ALA A 142 -24.90 -1.13 9.86
N LYS A 143 -24.89 -0.26 10.87
CA LYS A 143 -23.93 0.83 11.04
C LYS A 143 -23.52 0.94 12.50
N GLY A 144 -22.22 1.05 12.74
CA GLY A 144 -21.68 1.14 14.08
C GLY A 144 -20.28 1.72 14.11
N VAL A 145 -19.75 1.83 15.33
CA VAL A 145 -18.38 2.24 15.62
C VAL A 145 -17.66 1.04 16.22
N ILE A 146 -16.47 0.73 15.70
CA ILE A 146 -15.56 -0.26 16.29
C ILE A 146 -14.36 0.45 16.93
N SER A 147 -13.92 -0.07 18.09
CA SER A 147 -12.68 0.38 18.74
C SER A 147 -11.52 -0.46 18.23
N VAL A 148 -10.50 0.15 17.66
CA VAL A 148 -9.42 -0.55 16.95
C VAL A 148 -8.06 -0.23 17.56
N THR A 149 -7.09 -1.10 17.30
CA THR A 149 -5.69 -0.87 17.67
C THR A 149 -4.91 -0.37 16.45
N ALA A 150 -4.22 0.76 16.59
CA ALA A 150 -3.39 1.33 15.54
C ALA A 150 -2.33 0.33 15.03
N GLY A 151 -2.14 0.24 13.72
CA GLY A 151 -1.21 -0.71 13.09
C GLY A 151 -1.74 -2.14 12.94
N ALA A 152 -2.93 -2.46 13.47
CA ALA A 152 -3.56 -3.76 13.22
C ALA A 152 -4.08 -3.87 11.77
N THR A 153 -4.02 -5.07 11.21
CA THR A 153 -4.67 -5.38 9.92
C THR A 153 -6.00 -6.09 10.18
N LEU A 154 -7.11 -5.46 9.80
CA LEU A 154 -8.45 -6.01 9.98
C LEU A 154 -8.87 -6.79 8.74
N SER A 155 -9.46 -7.96 8.93
CA SER A 155 -10.05 -8.77 7.85
C SER A 155 -11.54 -8.45 7.72
N VAL A 156 -11.92 -7.88 6.57
CA VAL A 156 -13.29 -7.54 6.23
C VAL A 156 -13.90 -8.70 5.44
N LYS A 157 -15.02 -9.23 5.92
CA LYS A 157 -15.79 -10.29 5.27
C LYS A 157 -17.04 -9.72 4.62
N VAL A 158 -17.17 -9.93 3.32
CA VAL A 158 -18.32 -9.44 2.55
C VAL A 158 -19.08 -10.63 1.99
N ALA A 159 -20.35 -10.74 2.34
CA ALA A 159 -21.22 -11.78 1.81
C ALA A 159 -21.32 -11.70 0.29
N GLN A 160 -21.10 -12.82 -0.39
CA GLN A 160 -21.10 -12.89 -1.85
C GLN A 160 -22.50 -13.12 -2.42
N THR A 161 -22.62 -12.94 -3.73
CA THR A 161 -23.83 -13.26 -4.50
C THR A 161 -24.24 -14.71 -4.23
N THR A 162 -25.53 -14.92 -4.00
CA THR A 162 -26.08 -16.26 -3.76
C THR A 162 -26.84 -16.69 -5.00
N ALA A 163 -26.41 -17.78 -5.64
CA ALA A 163 -27.02 -18.26 -6.88
C ALA A 163 -28.42 -18.82 -6.66
N GLY A 164 -29.35 -18.47 -7.54
CA GLY A 164 -30.68 -19.08 -7.62
C GLY A 164 -30.63 -20.45 -8.28
N GLY A 165 -31.44 -21.36 -7.77
CA GLY A 165 -31.55 -22.73 -8.27
C GLY A 165 -32.99 -23.08 -8.65
N SER A 166 -33.19 -24.31 -9.13
CA SER A 166 -34.52 -24.88 -9.40
C SER A 166 -35.28 -25.28 -8.13
N GLY A 167 -34.58 -25.40 -7.00
CA GLY A 167 -35.14 -25.61 -5.67
C GLY A 167 -35.32 -24.31 -4.89
N SER A 168 -35.50 -24.42 -3.57
CA SER A 168 -35.54 -23.25 -2.69
C SER A 168 -34.22 -22.48 -2.80
N GLY A 169 -34.32 -21.16 -2.89
CA GLY A 169 -33.15 -20.30 -2.95
C GLY A 169 -32.29 -20.46 -1.70
N ALA A 170 -30.98 -20.34 -1.87
CA ALA A 170 -30.06 -20.31 -0.73
C ALA A 170 -30.15 -18.96 0.01
N ASN A 171 -29.85 -19.01 1.31
CA ASN A 171 -29.78 -17.82 2.16
C ASN A 171 -28.55 -16.98 1.81
N GLY A 172 -28.70 -15.67 1.85
CA GLY A 172 -27.59 -14.73 1.77
C GLY A 172 -26.68 -14.85 3.00
N GLY A 173 -25.37 -14.66 2.80
CA GLY A 173 -24.40 -14.62 3.88
C GLY A 173 -24.42 -13.30 4.68
N ASN A 174 -23.73 -13.31 5.81
CA ASN A 174 -23.50 -12.12 6.64
C ASN A 174 -22.23 -11.37 6.21
N SER A 175 -22.24 -10.05 6.32
CA SER A 175 -21.04 -9.20 6.16
C SER A 175 -20.60 -8.67 7.51
N TYR A 176 -19.32 -8.76 7.84
CA TYR A 176 -18.78 -8.40 9.16
C TYR A 176 -17.27 -8.13 9.09
N ILE A 177 -16.69 -7.65 10.19
CA ILE A 177 -15.22 -7.58 10.36
C ILE A 177 -14.82 -8.67 11.34
N GLN A 178 -13.88 -9.53 10.93
CA GLN A 178 -13.47 -10.68 11.73
C GLN A 178 -12.89 -10.22 13.08
N GLY A 179 -13.38 -10.79 14.18
CA GLY A 179 -13.02 -10.39 15.54
C GLY A 179 -13.82 -9.21 16.10
N TYR A 180 -14.72 -8.63 15.30
CA TYR A 180 -15.63 -7.54 15.68
C TYR A 180 -17.10 -7.86 15.40
N ASP A 181 -17.42 -9.11 15.10
CA ASP A 181 -18.76 -9.61 14.74
C ASP A 181 -19.80 -9.42 15.84
N THR A 182 -19.37 -9.32 17.11
CA THR A 182 -20.24 -9.00 18.24
C THR A 182 -20.67 -7.52 18.27
N VAL A 183 -19.92 -6.64 17.59
CA VAL A 183 -20.16 -5.18 17.55
C VAL A 183 -20.65 -4.72 16.18
N PHE A 184 -20.20 -5.38 15.10
CA PHE A 184 -20.58 -5.09 13.73
C PHE A 184 -20.85 -6.36 12.92
N LEU A 185 -22.10 -6.57 12.53
CA LEU A 185 -22.55 -7.65 11.66
C LEU A 185 -23.81 -7.22 10.91
N ALA A 186 -23.81 -7.35 9.58
CA ALA A 186 -24.99 -7.15 8.74
C ALA A 186 -25.50 -8.53 8.29
N ALA A 187 -26.71 -8.89 8.75
CA ALA A 187 -27.28 -10.22 8.50
C ALA A 187 -27.76 -10.39 7.05
N GLY A 188 -27.55 -11.57 6.46
CA GLY A 188 -28.09 -11.91 5.15
C GLY A 188 -29.59 -12.20 5.16
N GLY A 189 -30.23 -12.08 4.00
CA GLY A 189 -31.64 -12.43 3.81
C GLY A 189 -31.84 -13.92 3.57
N SER A 190 -33.01 -14.46 3.92
CA SER A 190 -33.35 -15.86 3.66
C SER A 190 -33.72 -16.08 2.20
N GLY A 191 -33.44 -17.26 1.66
CA GLY A 191 -33.84 -17.62 0.30
C GLY A 191 -35.34 -17.87 0.17
N GLY A 192 -35.87 -17.66 -1.03
CA GLY A 192 -37.28 -17.91 -1.35
C GLY A 192 -37.56 -19.40 -1.52
N PRO A 193 -38.62 -19.97 -0.93
CA PRO A 193 -39.02 -21.34 -1.17
C PRO A 193 -39.40 -21.59 -2.64
N ALA A 194 -39.07 -22.79 -3.14
CA ALA A 194 -39.50 -23.24 -4.46
C ALA A 194 -40.99 -23.59 -4.50
N ASN A 195 -41.55 -23.56 -5.71
CA ASN A 195 -42.90 -24.03 -5.99
C ASN A 195 -42.86 -25.24 -6.94
N SER A 196 -42.80 -26.45 -6.36
CA SER A 196 -42.79 -27.74 -7.08
C SER A 196 -43.99 -28.63 -6.75
N THR A 197 -44.82 -28.25 -5.77
CA THR A 197 -46.02 -28.98 -5.36
C THR A 197 -47.31 -28.19 -5.55
N GLY A 198 -47.23 -26.94 -6.02
CA GLY A 198 -48.36 -26.01 -6.08
C GLY A 198 -48.59 -25.27 -4.76
N GLY A 199 -49.39 -24.19 -4.83
CA GLY A 199 -49.67 -23.29 -3.71
C GLY A 199 -49.04 -21.90 -3.86
N SER A 200 -48.94 -21.18 -2.74
CA SER A 200 -48.40 -19.83 -2.64
C SER A 200 -47.29 -19.77 -1.57
N PRO A 201 -46.06 -20.21 -1.89
CA PRO A 201 -44.96 -20.16 -0.92
C PRO A 201 -44.68 -18.72 -0.50
N ALA A 202 -44.58 -18.47 0.80
CA ALA A 202 -44.20 -17.16 1.33
C ALA A 202 -42.78 -16.78 0.88
N GLY A 203 -42.51 -15.49 0.69
CA GLY A 203 -41.17 -15.03 0.37
C GLY A 203 -40.16 -15.29 1.48
N GLY A 204 -38.88 -15.36 1.11
CA GLY A 204 -37.79 -15.44 2.07
C GLY A 204 -37.80 -14.20 2.96
N ALA A 205 -37.65 -14.41 4.28
CA ALA A 205 -37.55 -13.32 5.23
C ALA A 205 -36.34 -12.43 4.95
N GLY A 206 -36.51 -11.12 5.05
CA GLY A 206 -35.41 -10.17 5.00
C GLY A 206 -34.42 -10.41 6.14
N GLY A 207 -33.18 -9.96 5.93
CA GLY A 207 -32.14 -10.04 6.95
C GLY A 207 -32.60 -9.34 8.22
N SER A 208 -32.43 -10.00 9.35
CA SER A 208 -32.96 -9.52 10.63
C SER A 208 -32.15 -8.35 11.19
N ALA A 209 -32.85 -7.27 11.55
CA ALA A 209 -32.27 -6.15 12.30
C ALA A 209 -31.78 -6.59 13.70
N THR A 210 -32.48 -7.51 14.35
CA THR A 210 -32.16 -8.02 15.69
C THR A 210 -30.90 -8.88 15.72
N VAL A 211 -30.70 -9.68 14.66
CA VAL A 211 -29.48 -10.49 14.49
C VAL A 211 -28.30 -9.60 14.13
N SER A 212 -28.53 -8.54 13.34
CA SER A 212 -27.51 -7.57 12.97
C SER A 212 -26.95 -6.84 14.21
N LYS A 213 -25.68 -6.42 14.12
CA LYS A 213 -24.96 -5.67 15.16
C LYS A 213 -24.45 -4.37 14.56
N GLY A 214 -24.78 -3.26 15.20
CA GLY A 214 -24.32 -1.92 14.82
C GLY A 214 -24.74 -0.94 15.90
N SER A 215 -23.78 -0.31 16.56
CA SER A 215 -24.04 0.58 17.70
C SER A 215 -24.80 1.88 17.35
N ILE A 216 -24.93 2.20 16.06
CA ILE A 216 -25.61 3.41 15.59
C ILE A 216 -27.00 3.05 15.03
N THR A 217 -27.08 2.10 14.10
CA THR A 217 -28.34 1.74 13.45
C THR A 217 -28.28 0.34 12.85
N THR A 218 -29.40 -0.38 12.94
CA THR A 218 -29.65 -1.60 12.17
C THR A 218 -31.01 -1.49 11.48
N THR A 219 -31.11 -1.93 10.23
CA THR A 219 -32.36 -1.92 9.47
C THR A 219 -32.54 -3.26 8.77
N ALA A 220 -33.69 -3.89 8.96
CA ALA A 220 -33.99 -5.15 8.32
C ALA A 220 -34.05 -4.99 6.79
N GLY A 221 -33.71 -6.05 6.07
CA GLY A 221 -34.08 -6.15 4.67
C GLY A 221 -35.59 -6.35 4.54
N SER A 222 -36.16 -6.05 3.37
CA SER A 222 -37.55 -6.41 3.10
C SER A 222 -37.67 -7.90 2.81
N ASP A 223 -38.79 -8.50 3.18
CA ASP A 223 -39.13 -9.86 2.79
C ASP A 223 -39.33 -9.95 1.27
N GLY A 224 -39.09 -11.13 0.71
CA GLY A 224 -39.49 -11.44 -0.65
C GLY A 224 -41.00 -11.49 -0.82
N GLY A 225 -41.47 -11.30 -2.04
CA GLY A 225 -42.85 -11.56 -2.42
C GLY A 225 -43.15 -13.06 -2.45
N ALA A 226 -44.41 -13.42 -2.21
CA ALA A 226 -44.87 -14.80 -2.31
C ALA A 226 -44.88 -15.29 -3.76
N GLY A 227 -44.66 -16.59 -3.95
CA GLY A 227 -44.96 -17.28 -5.21
C GLY A 227 -46.46 -17.54 -5.35
N ALA A 228 -46.86 -18.08 -6.49
CA ALA A 228 -48.26 -18.34 -6.81
C ALA A 228 -48.44 -19.59 -7.69
N THR A 229 -49.68 -20.08 -7.75
CA THR A 229 -50.12 -21.08 -8.73
C THR A 229 -51.36 -20.55 -9.42
N ALA A 230 -51.41 -20.57 -10.74
CA ALA A 230 -52.51 -20.01 -11.52
C ALA A 230 -52.79 -20.83 -12.79
N LEU A 231 -54.02 -20.76 -13.30
CA LEU A 231 -54.37 -21.38 -14.58
C LEU A 231 -53.65 -20.64 -15.72
N LEU A 232 -52.88 -21.36 -16.53
CA LEU A 232 -52.12 -20.85 -17.68
C LEU A 232 -51.24 -19.61 -17.39
N ASN A 233 -50.83 -19.41 -16.14
CA ASN A 233 -50.17 -18.18 -15.67
C ASN A 233 -50.96 -16.89 -16.00
N LEU A 234 -52.29 -16.96 -16.17
CA LEU A 234 -53.12 -15.78 -16.43
C LEU A 234 -53.02 -14.80 -15.26
N LEU A 235 -52.46 -13.61 -15.54
CA LEU A 235 -52.19 -12.56 -14.54
C LEU A 235 -51.30 -13.01 -13.36
N ALA A 236 -50.54 -14.10 -13.54
CA ALA A 236 -49.68 -14.64 -12.50
C ALA A 236 -48.31 -13.95 -12.51
N GLY A 237 -47.80 -13.65 -11.32
CA GLY A 237 -46.45 -13.14 -11.10
C GLY A 237 -45.62 -14.08 -10.23
N SER A 238 -44.30 -14.06 -10.40
CA SER A 238 -43.38 -14.61 -9.40
C SER A 238 -43.21 -13.70 -8.20
N GLY A 239 -42.75 -14.25 -7.10
CA GLY A 239 -42.41 -13.44 -5.93
C GLY A 239 -41.27 -12.48 -6.25
N ALA A 240 -41.49 -11.17 -6.11
CA ALA A 240 -40.41 -10.19 -6.24
C ALA A 240 -39.34 -10.41 -5.15
N GLY A 241 -38.09 -10.09 -5.44
CA GLY A 241 -37.04 -10.10 -4.41
C GLY A 241 -37.25 -8.98 -3.39
N GLY A 242 -36.80 -9.20 -2.16
CA GLY A 242 -36.79 -8.19 -1.11
C GLY A 242 -35.69 -7.13 -1.33
N LYS A 243 -35.96 -5.88 -0.99
CA LYS A 243 -34.97 -4.79 -1.00
C LYS A 243 -33.97 -4.98 0.15
N GLY A 244 -32.69 -4.69 -0.09
CA GLY A 244 -31.70 -4.54 0.98
C GLY A 244 -32.08 -3.43 1.98
N GLY A 245 -31.66 -3.58 3.24
CA GLY A 245 -31.99 -2.67 4.32
C GLY A 245 -31.48 -1.25 4.11
N GLY A 246 -32.20 -0.28 4.68
CA GLY A 246 -31.84 1.14 4.63
C GLY A 246 -32.06 1.81 3.27
N THR A 247 -31.59 3.05 3.14
CA THR A 247 -31.75 3.85 1.91
C THR A 247 -30.78 3.44 0.81
N GLY A 248 -29.58 2.97 1.18
CA GLY A 248 -28.54 2.50 0.25
C GLY A 248 -28.62 1.02 -0.16
N GLY A 249 -29.59 0.26 0.36
CA GLY A 249 -29.81 -1.13 -0.01
C GLY A 249 -30.34 -1.28 -1.45
N GLY A 250 -29.80 -2.26 -2.17
CA GLY A 250 -30.19 -2.54 -3.55
C GLY A 250 -31.63 -3.03 -3.65
N ALA A 251 -32.27 -2.71 -4.77
CA ALA A 251 -33.60 -3.24 -5.12
C ALA A 251 -33.56 -4.76 -5.25
N GLY A 252 -34.62 -5.41 -4.79
CA GLY A 252 -34.83 -6.83 -5.07
C GLY A 252 -35.14 -7.07 -6.55
N GLY A 253 -34.96 -8.31 -6.99
CA GLY A 253 -35.27 -8.73 -8.35
C GLY A 253 -36.74 -8.48 -8.67
N LEU A 254 -37.02 -7.97 -9.87
CA LEU A 254 -38.39 -7.74 -10.30
C LEU A 254 -39.13 -9.09 -10.44
N ALA A 255 -40.40 -9.11 -10.05
CA ALA A 255 -41.27 -10.26 -10.28
C ALA A 255 -41.34 -10.59 -11.78
N ALA A 256 -41.20 -11.86 -12.13
CA ALA A 256 -41.48 -12.34 -13.48
C ALA A 256 -43.00 -12.38 -13.65
N GLY A 257 -43.55 -11.47 -14.45
CA GLY A 257 -44.99 -11.39 -14.74
C GLY A 257 -45.34 -12.01 -16.09
N SER A 258 -46.56 -12.54 -16.19
CA SER A 258 -47.13 -12.95 -17.46
C SER A 258 -48.59 -12.50 -17.60
N VAL A 259 -48.96 -12.03 -18.80
CA VAL A 259 -50.37 -11.84 -19.17
C VAL A 259 -51.03 -13.19 -19.46
N LEU A 260 -50.35 -14.09 -20.20
CA LEU A 260 -50.79 -15.45 -20.50
C LEU A 260 -49.59 -16.31 -20.98
N LEU A 261 -49.47 -17.56 -20.52
CA LEU A 261 -48.45 -18.56 -20.93
C LEU A 261 -46.97 -18.18 -20.70
N GLY A 262 -46.67 -17.21 -19.84
CA GLY A 262 -45.29 -16.76 -19.62
C GLY A 262 -44.48 -17.77 -18.82
N VAL A 263 -43.20 -17.88 -19.20
CA VAL A 263 -42.19 -18.70 -18.54
C VAL A 263 -40.87 -17.95 -18.48
N GLY A 264 -40.09 -18.16 -17.44
CA GLY A 264 -38.74 -17.62 -17.38
C GLY A 264 -38.05 -17.76 -16.03
N PRO A 265 -36.73 -17.63 -16.00
CA PRO A 265 -35.97 -17.61 -14.77
C PRO A 265 -36.30 -16.35 -13.97
N GLY A 266 -36.10 -16.44 -12.65
CA GLY A 266 -36.17 -15.28 -11.78
C GLY A 266 -35.08 -14.25 -12.10
N GLN A 267 -35.37 -13.00 -11.81
CA GLN A 267 -34.46 -11.88 -12.02
C GLN A 267 -33.55 -11.67 -10.81
N PRO A 268 -32.26 -11.37 -11.02
CA PRO A 268 -31.34 -11.11 -9.93
C PRO A 268 -31.71 -9.83 -9.19
N GLY A 269 -31.43 -9.80 -7.88
CA GLY A 269 -31.41 -8.55 -7.12
C GLY A 269 -30.23 -7.67 -7.49
N SER A 270 -30.32 -6.39 -7.13
CA SER A 270 -29.22 -5.43 -7.30
C SER A 270 -28.39 -5.30 -6.01
N PRO A 271 -27.06 -5.10 -6.11
CA PRO A 271 -26.23 -4.87 -4.94
C PRO A 271 -26.38 -3.43 -4.39
N PRO A 272 -26.17 -3.21 -3.08
CA PRO A 272 -25.87 -4.24 -2.09
C PRO A 272 -27.13 -4.89 -1.50
N GLY A 273 -27.13 -6.22 -1.38
CA GLY A 273 -28.10 -6.95 -0.57
C GLY A 273 -29.53 -7.12 -1.12
N GLY A 274 -29.81 -6.79 -2.38
CA GLY A 274 -31.13 -7.09 -2.98
C GLY A 274 -31.36 -8.60 -3.16
N GLY A 275 -32.52 -9.11 -2.74
CA GLY A 275 -32.91 -10.51 -2.94
C GLY A 275 -33.28 -10.81 -4.39
N GLY A 276 -33.17 -12.08 -4.81
CA GLY A 276 -33.58 -12.51 -6.16
C GLY A 276 -35.09 -12.81 -6.25
N SER A 277 -35.72 -12.61 -7.40
CA SER A 277 -37.13 -12.99 -7.58
C SER A 277 -37.30 -14.48 -7.89
N GLY A 278 -38.51 -15.01 -7.70
CA GLY A 278 -38.81 -16.40 -8.04
C GLY A 278 -38.87 -16.66 -9.55
N GLY A 279 -38.66 -17.92 -9.95
CA GLY A 279 -38.87 -18.36 -11.34
C GLY A 279 -40.35 -18.55 -11.69
N LEU A 280 -40.70 -18.47 -12.97
CA LEU A 280 -42.07 -18.64 -13.48
C LEU A 280 -42.16 -19.83 -14.45
N HIS A 281 -42.82 -20.91 -14.04
CA HIS A 281 -42.94 -22.17 -14.76
C HIS A 281 -44.34 -22.38 -15.35
N LEU A 282 -44.43 -23.11 -16.46
CA LEU A 282 -45.68 -23.54 -17.09
C LEU A 282 -45.58 -25.02 -17.47
N SER A 283 -46.72 -25.72 -17.49
CA SER A 283 -46.78 -27.10 -17.99
C SER A 283 -46.14 -27.23 -19.39
N GLY A 284 -45.19 -28.15 -19.53
CA GLY A 284 -44.45 -28.37 -20.77
C GLY A 284 -43.14 -27.57 -20.92
N SER A 285 -42.87 -26.60 -20.04
CA SER A 285 -41.56 -25.91 -20.00
C SER A 285 -40.56 -26.63 -19.09
N PRO A 286 -39.24 -26.51 -19.32
CA PRO A 286 -38.24 -26.97 -18.34
C PRO A 286 -38.40 -26.22 -17.01
N GLY A 287 -37.93 -26.82 -15.91
CA GLY A 287 -37.93 -26.19 -14.60
C GLY A 287 -37.20 -24.85 -14.63
N GLN A 288 -37.76 -23.84 -13.97
CA GLN A 288 -37.20 -22.49 -13.96
C GLN A 288 -36.47 -22.24 -12.66
N VAL A 289 -35.27 -21.65 -12.78
CA VAL A 289 -34.46 -21.25 -11.64
C VAL A 289 -34.97 -19.94 -11.04
N GLY A 290 -34.81 -19.76 -9.74
CA GLY A 290 -34.95 -18.45 -9.11
C GLY A 290 -33.82 -17.50 -9.51
N GLY A 291 -34.02 -16.22 -9.25
CA GLY A 291 -33.02 -15.18 -9.47
C GLY A 291 -31.95 -15.18 -8.39
N ASN A 292 -30.75 -14.72 -8.75
CA ASN A 292 -29.65 -14.63 -7.79
C ASN A 292 -29.90 -13.52 -6.75
N GLY A 293 -29.56 -13.79 -5.50
CA GLY A 293 -29.46 -12.77 -4.45
C GLY A 293 -28.15 -12.00 -4.60
N ALA A 294 -28.20 -10.67 -4.48
CA ALA A 294 -27.05 -9.81 -4.67
C ALA A 294 -26.08 -9.87 -3.49
N ALA A 295 -24.78 -9.67 -3.79
CA ALA A 295 -23.73 -9.55 -2.80
C ALA A 295 -23.99 -8.39 -1.82
N GLY A 296 -23.43 -8.52 -0.62
CA GLY A 296 -23.35 -7.47 0.39
C GLY A 296 -22.30 -6.41 0.05
N ARG A 297 -22.04 -5.53 1.00
CA ARG A 297 -21.00 -4.49 0.92
C ARG A 297 -20.59 -4.09 2.33
N VAL A 298 -19.33 -3.72 2.53
CA VAL A 298 -18.86 -3.07 3.77
C VAL A 298 -18.12 -1.79 3.43
N ASN A 299 -18.45 -0.70 4.11
CA ASN A 299 -17.75 0.57 4.02
C ASN A 299 -17.10 0.86 5.38
N VAL A 300 -15.85 1.30 5.34
CA VAL A 300 -15.11 1.72 6.54
C VAL A 300 -14.68 3.17 6.34
N THR A 301 -15.02 4.02 7.30
CA THR A 301 -14.63 5.44 7.31
C THR A 301 -13.97 5.79 8.64
N TYR A 302 -12.97 6.64 8.56
CA TYR A 302 -12.28 7.20 9.71
C TYR A 302 -11.63 8.53 9.33
N THR A 303 -11.35 9.34 10.34
CA THR A 303 -10.62 10.60 10.15
C THR A 303 -9.13 10.31 10.16
N CYS A 304 -8.41 10.77 9.13
CA CYS A 304 -6.97 10.64 9.13
C CYS A 304 -6.34 11.55 10.18
N PRO A 305 -5.46 11.03 11.05
CA PRO A 305 -4.69 11.88 11.94
C PRO A 305 -3.72 12.75 11.13
N THR A 306 -3.45 13.95 11.64
CA THR A 306 -2.31 14.72 11.19
C THR A 306 -1.05 14.15 11.82
N TYR A 307 0.05 14.08 11.06
CA TYR A 307 1.35 13.68 11.61
C TYR A 307 2.28 14.89 11.63
N SER A 308 2.94 15.12 12.77
CA SER A 308 3.94 16.18 12.90
C SER A 308 5.27 15.60 13.33
N VAL A 309 6.33 16.20 12.79
CA VAL A 309 7.71 15.75 12.92
C VAL A 309 8.57 16.96 13.21
N SER A 310 9.55 16.81 14.10
CA SER A 310 10.33 17.90 14.68
C SER A 310 11.81 17.80 14.39
N ASN A 311 12.37 16.59 14.29
CA ASN A 311 13.79 16.39 14.08
C ASN A 311 14.06 15.09 13.30
N LEU A 312 15.17 15.08 12.57
CA LEU A 312 15.70 13.95 11.83
C LEU A 312 17.18 13.79 12.15
N GLN A 313 17.55 12.63 12.68
CA GLN A 313 18.92 12.34 13.13
C GLN A 313 19.49 11.10 12.44
N THR A 314 20.68 11.22 11.87
CA THR A 314 21.47 10.07 11.42
C THR A 314 21.98 9.27 12.62
N LEU A 315 21.63 7.99 12.68
CA LEU A 315 22.14 7.04 13.68
C LEU A 315 23.34 6.26 13.16
N VAL A 316 23.30 5.86 11.88
CA VAL A 316 24.35 5.06 11.23
C VAL A 316 24.60 5.62 9.83
N ASN A 317 25.86 5.90 9.53
CA ASN A 317 26.35 6.32 8.22
C ASN A 317 26.45 5.13 7.24
N ALA A 318 26.50 5.41 5.94
CA ALA A 318 26.53 4.36 4.91
C ALA A 318 27.94 4.04 4.41
N CYS A 319 28.08 2.84 3.86
CA CYS A 319 29.20 2.43 3.02
C CYS A 319 28.69 2.21 1.59
N THR A 320 29.44 2.61 0.56
CA THR A 320 28.97 2.47 -0.84
C THR A 320 28.73 1.01 -1.26
N SER A 321 29.40 0.03 -0.63
CA SER A 321 29.19 -1.40 -0.91
C SER A 321 27.88 -1.96 -0.34
N VAL A 322 27.34 -1.36 0.73
CA VAL A 322 26.07 -1.75 1.36
C VAL A 322 24.93 -0.85 0.90
N GLY A 323 25.20 0.45 0.77
CA GLY A 323 24.25 1.45 0.26
C GLY A 323 23.12 1.82 1.22
N THR A 324 23.23 1.47 2.51
CA THR A 324 22.18 1.73 3.53
C THR A 324 22.69 2.56 4.70
N ALA A 325 21.86 3.51 5.16
CA ALA A 325 22.05 4.28 6.39
C ALA A 325 20.82 4.15 7.28
N LYS A 326 20.95 4.38 8.59
CA LYS A 326 19.84 4.33 9.54
C LYS A 326 19.58 5.70 10.13
N LEU A 327 18.33 6.16 10.05
CA LEU A 327 17.89 7.45 10.57
C LEU A 327 16.79 7.28 11.61
N ARG A 328 16.71 8.26 12.52
CA ARG A 328 15.67 8.40 13.53
C ARG A 328 14.86 9.66 13.25
N LEU A 329 13.55 9.48 13.14
CA LEU A 329 12.58 10.56 13.03
C LEU A 329 11.89 10.75 14.38
N THR A 330 11.84 11.98 14.86
CA THR A 330 11.08 12.33 16.07
C THR A 330 9.99 13.34 15.76
N GLY A 331 8.87 13.27 16.48
CA GLY A 331 7.73 14.15 16.26
C GLY A 331 6.88 14.34 17.50
N THR A 332 6.16 15.47 17.56
CA THR A 332 5.22 15.77 18.65
C THR A 332 3.87 15.09 18.46
N ASN A 333 3.48 14.79 17.23
CA ASN A 333 2.28 14.03 16.88
C ASN A 333 2.67 12.89 15.92
N LEU A 334 3.39 11.92 16.46
CA LEU A 334 3.81 10.70 15.77
C LEU A 334 3.34 9.47 16.58
N PRO A 335 2.05 9.10 16.49
CA PRO A 335 1.48 7.99 17.27
C PRO A 335 2.08 6.63 16.90
N VAL A 336 1.83 5.63 17.75
CA VAL A 336 2.21 4.24 17.51
C VAL A 336 1.53 3.74 16.24
N GLY A 337 2.30 3.03 15.39
CA GLY A 337 1.79 2.42 14.18
C GLY A 337 2.86 2.23 13.11
N ILE A 338 2.38 1.82 11.93
CA ILE A 338 3.21 1.52 10.77
C ILE A 338 3.10 2.69 9.79
N TYR A 339 4.25 3.14 9.30
CA TYR A 339 4.38 4.28 8.40
C TYR A 339 5.18 3.92 7.15
N VAL A 340 4.91 4.65 6.09
CA VAL A 340 5.77 4.78 4.92
C VAL A 340 6.29 6.22 4.89
N VAL A 341 7.60 6.35 5.00
CA VAL A 341 8.31 7.63 4.99
C VAL A 341 8.73 7.93 3.56
N THR A 342 8.29 9.07 3.02
CA THR A 342 8.79 9.59 1.74
C THR A 342 9.93 10.55 2.02
N TYR A 343 11.07 10.34 1.39
CA TYR A 343 12.26 11.17 1.59
C TYR A 343 13.00 11.44 0.29
N ASN A 344 13.68 12.58 0.27
CA ASN A 344 14.58 12.99 -0.80
C ASN A 344 16.03 12.83 -0.35
N ARG A 345 16.90 12.56 -1.31
CA ARG A 345 18.36 12.50 -1.15
C ARG A 345 19.02 13.45 -2.14
N THR A 346 20.17 14.00 -1.80
CA THR A 346 20.95 14.86 -2.71
C THR A 346 22.01 14.10 -3.51
N ASN A 347 22.53 12.97 -2.99
CA ASN A 347 23.57 12.20 -3.66
C ASN A 347 23.52 10.68 -3.34
N PRO A 348 23.25 9.78 -4.32
CA PRO A 348 22.62 10.09 -5.60
C PRO A 348 21.26 10.77 -5.38
N ALA A 349 20.94 11.77 -6.22
CA ALA A 349 19.70 12.50 -6.08
C ALA A 349 18.48 11.61 -6.38
N GLY A 350 17.44 11.68 -5.55
CA GLY A 350 16.21 10.93 -5.81
C GLY A 350 15.20 10.99 -4.67
N THR A 351 13.95 10.66 -4.99
CA THR A 351 12.82 10.53 -4.05
C THR A 351 12.51 9.06 -3.87
N LEU A 352 12.53 8.58 -2.62
CA LEU A 352 12.30 7.19 -2.27
C LEU A 352 11.32 7.08 -1.11
N THR A 353 10.87 5.86 -0.85
CA THR A 353 10.09 5.50 0.32
C THR A 353 10.78 4.43 1.16
N ALA A 354 10.58 4.50 2.48
CA ALA A 354 11.03 3.47 3.41
C ALA A 354 9.93 3.15 4.43
N PRO A 355 9.78 1.87 4.85
CA PRO A 355 8.92 1.54 5.96
C PRO A 355 9.52 2.04 7.28
N MET A 356 8.67 2.47 8.20
CA MET A 356 9.03 2.86 9.55
C MET A 356 7.98 2.32 10.52
N THR A 357 8.41 1.74 11.64
CA THR A 357 7.49 1.33 12.71
C THR A 357 7.76 2.16 13.95
N VAL A 358 6.70 2.79 14.48
CA VAL A 358 6.73 3.56 15.72
C VAL A 358 6.15 2.66 16.81
N THR A 359 7.01 2.13 17.69
CA THR A 359 6.59 1.26 18.81
C THR A 359 6.33 2.06 20.08
N SER A 360 6.95 3.23 20.22
CA SER A 360 6.72 4.21 21.28
C SER A 360 6.40 5.55 20.63
N ALA A 361 5.28 6.16 20.99
CA ALA A 361 4.83 7.40 20.39
C ALA A 361 5.94 8.48 20.43
N GLY A 362 6.09 9.20 19.33
CA GLY A 362 7.03 10.31 19.18
C GLY A 362 8.36 9.95 18.52
N THR A 363 8.73 8.67 18.34
CA THR A 363 10.00 8.27 17.72
C THR A 363 9.89 7.03 16.84
N GLY A 364 10.48 7.07 15.64
CA GLY A 364 10.59 5.92 14.75
C GLY A 364 11.92 5.89 14.00
N ASP A 365 12.45 4.69 13.78
CA ASP A 365 13.67 4.46 13.00
C ASP A 365 13.33 3.89 11.64
N PHE A 366 14.06 4.32 10.61
CA PHE A 366 13.92 3.81 9.25
C PHE A 366 15.27 3.79 8.53
N ASP A 367 15.38 2.88 7.56
CA ASP A 367 16.58 2.74 6.75
C ASP A 367 16.44 3.51 5.44
N VAL A 368 17.51 4.21 5.09
CA VAL A 368 17.68 4.94 3.82
C VAL A 368 18.56 4.09 2.92
N VAL A 369 18.06 3.77 1.73
CA VAL A 369 18.73 2.87 0.77
C VAL A 369 19.25 3.57 -0.48
N GLY A 370 20.09 2.88 -1.25
CA GLY A 370 20.60 3.30 -2.55
C GLY A 370 21.75 4.31 -2.50
N LEU A 371 22.46 4.42 -1.38
CA LEU A 371 23.56 5.36 -1.15
C LEU A 371 24.87 4.81 -1.77
N THR A 372 24.96 4.85 -3.10
CA THR A 372 26.04 4.20 -3.86
C THR A 372 27.22 5.12 -4.19
N ILE A 373 27.10 6.43 -3.95
CA ILE A 373 28.15 7.42 -4.23
C ILE A 373 28.76 7.89 -2.91
N ALA A 374 30.09 7.84 -2.82
CA ALA A 374 30.82 8.31 -1.64
C ALA A 374 30.71 9.85 -1.50
N GLY A 375 30.73 10.32 -0.26
CA GLY A 375 30.55 11.74 0.09
C GLY A 375 29.35 11.96 1.00
N THR A 376 28.86 13.20 1.05
CA THR A 376 27.70 13.55 1.89
C THR A 376 26.41 13.51 1.09
N SER A 377 25.39 12.87 1.63
CA SER A 377 24.02 12.88 1.13
C SER A 377 23.10 13.51 2.16
N THR A 378 22.40 14.58 1.80
CA THR A 378 21.43 15.23 2.67
C THR A 378 20.08 14.57 2.47
N ILE A 379 19.48 14.11 3.57
CA ILE A 379 18.19 13.42 3.61
C ILE A 379 17.14 14.39 4.12
N THR A 380 16.05 14.55 3.36
CA THR A 380 14.92 15.39 3.75
C THR A 380 13.64 14.56 3.67
N VAL A 381 12.95 14.38 4.79
CA VAL A 381 11.63 13.73 4.79
C VAL A 381 10.58 14.72 4.31
N THR A 382 9.78 14.32 3.33
CA THR A 382 8.77 15.16 2.67
C THR A 382 7.34 14.66 2.86
N GLY A 383 7.17 13.43 3.34
CA GLY A 383 5.85 12.84 3.56
C GLY A 383 5.85 11.69 4.54
N LEU A 384 4.74 11.55 5.25
CA LEU A 384 4.42 10.38 6.06
C LEU A 384 3.08 9.83 5.62
N ALA A 385 3.02 8.53 5.34
CA ALA A 385 1.78 7.81 5.07
C ALA A 385 1.58 6.69 6.09
N SER A 386 0.35 6.45 6.53
CA SER A 386 -0.04 5.27 7.30
C SER A 386 -1.37 4.75 6.76
N GLY A 387 -1.36 3.55 6.17
CA GLY A 387 -2.47 3.11 5.32
C GLY A 387 -2.73 4.11 4.20
N VAL A 388 -3.99 4.55 4.05
CA VAL A 388 -4.40 5.58 3.08
C VAL A 388 -4.20 7.02 3.59
N CYS A 389 -3.83 7.21 4.86
CA CYS A 389 -3.65 8.54 5.43
C CYS A 389 -2.27 9.09 5.05
N THR A 390 -2.25 10.06 4.16
CA THR A 390 -1.03 10.74 3.71
C THR A 390 -0.96 12.16 4.31
N ASN A 391 0.21 12.52 4.82
CA ASN A 391 0.52 13.85 5.33
C ASN A 391 1.79 14.34 4.64
N THR A 392 1.73 15.54 4.04
CA THR A 392 2.94 16.25 3.65
C THR A 392 3.58 16.80 4.90
N VAL A 393 4.86 16.49 5.11
CA VAL A 393 5.62 16.99 6.25
C VAL A 393 6.89 17.63 5.73
N THR A 394 7.33 18.70 6.39
CA THR A 394 8.63 19.31 6.09
C THR A 394 9.43 19.29 7.37
N VAL A 395 10.51 18.50 7.41
CA VAL A 395 11.43 18.44 8.55
C VAL A 395 12.75 19.11 8.24
N ALA A 396 13.49 19.43 9.31
CA ALA A 396 14.92 19.69 9.21
C ALA A 396 15.63 18.50 8.55
N ALA A 397 16.50 18.78 7.60
CA ALA A 397 17.26 17.77 6.88
C ALA A 397 18.39 17.19 7.76
N SER A 398 18.80 15.95 7.49
CA SER A 398 19.93 15.30 8.16
C SER A 398 20.99 14.88 7.16
N ASN A 399 22.26 15.05 7.51
CA ASN A 399 23.38 14.66 6.65
C ASN A 399 23.79 13.22 6.96
N VAL A 400 23.95 12.43 5.90
CA VAL A 400 24.51 11.08 5.95
C VAL A 400 25.84 11.11 5.24
N THR A 401 26.90 10.65 5.91
CA THR A 401 28.20 10.42 5.28
C THR A 401 28.20 9.02 4.67
N VAL A 402 28.64 8.93 3.41
CA VAL A 402 28.79 7.68 2.66
C VAL A 402 30.28 7.45 2.41
N SER A 403 30.84 6.42 3.04
CA SER A 403 32.26 6.08 2.91
C SER A 403 32.50 5.14 1.72
N PRO A 404 33.61 5.32 0.98
CA PRO A 404 34.05 4.35 -0.02
C PRO A 404 34.50 3.04 0.65
N PRO A 405 34.56 1.90 -0.07
CA PRO A 405 34.95 0.62 0.51
C PRO A 405 36.37 0.68 1.09
N SER A 406 36.60 -0.02 2.20
CA SER A 406 37.92 -0.10 2.81
C SER A 406 38.89 -0.83 1.88
N VAL A 407 40.10 -0.28 1.70
CA VAL A 407 41.18 -0.93 0.95
C VAL A 407 42.37 -1.08 1.89
N GLY A 408 42.84 -2.32 2.08
CA GLY A 408 43.90 -2.62 3.04
C GLY A 408 45.28 -2.09 2.65
N GLY A 409 45.57 -1.96 1.35
CA GLY A 409 46.85 -1.46 0.83
C GLY A 409 47.99 -2.49 0.87
N THR A 410 49.21 -2.00 0.64
CA THR A 410 50.44 -2.80 0.54
C THR A 410 51.48 -2.33 1.57
N ILE A 411 52.13 -3.27 2.25
CA ILE A 411 53.21 -2.99 3.20
C ILE A 411 54.58 -3.15 2.52
N ALA A 412 55.43 -2.13 2.64
CA ALA A 412 56.87 -2.19 2.36
C ALA A 412 57.67 -2.41 3.65
N GLY A 413 58.85 -3.04 3.56
CA GLY A 413 59.75 -3.28 4.70
C GLY A 413 59.96 -4.76 5.09
N SER A 414 59.45 -5.70 4.30
CA SER A 414 59.84 -7.13 4.42
C SER A 414 61.36 -7.28 4.35
N SER A 415 61.94 -8.06 5.25
CA SER A 415 63.39 -8.17 5.42
C SER A 415 63.80 -9.51 6.04
N THR A 416 65.08 -9.83 5.93
CA THR A 416 65.69 -10.98 6.63
C THR A 416 66.64 -10.45 7.69
N ILE A 417 66.47 -10.89 8.93
CA ILE A 417 67.26 -10.45 10.08
C ILE A 417 67.82 -11.66 10.84
N CYS A 418 68.87 -11.47 11.63
CA CYS A 418 69.32 -12.48 12.58
C CYS A 418 68.41 -12.48 13.83
N SER A 419 68.26 -13.62 14.51
CA SER A 419 67.49 -13.70 15.75
C SER A 419 68.02 -12.70 16.77
N GLY A 420 67.13 -11.93 17.38
CA GLY A 420 67.48 -10.88 18.35
C GLY A 420 68.04 -9.59 17.73
N ALA A 421 68.11 -9.47 16.39
CA ALA A 421 68.46 -8.21 15.75
C ALA A 421 67.42 -7.13 16.07
N ASN A 422 67.89 -5.87 16.14
CA ASN A 422 67.08 -4.71 16.50
C ASN A 422 65.97 -4.41 15.47
N SER A 423 65.08 -3.49 15.86
CA SER A 423 63.85 -3.10 15.16
C SER A 423 63.99 -2.84 13.66
N GLY A 424 62.96 -3.19 12.89
CA GLY A 424 62.77 -2.75 11.50
C GLY A 424 61.50 -1.92 11.32
N SER A 425 61.39 -1.23 10.18
CA SER A 425 60.26 -0.33 9.86
C SER A 425 59.41 -0.90 8.73
N LEU A 426 58.10 -0.90 8.94
CA LEU A 426 57.07 -1.27 7.98
C LEU A 426 56.27 -0.03 7.61
N ILE A 427 56.03 0.17 6.30
CA ILE A 427 55.31 1.32 5.79
C ILE A 427 54.14 0.85 4.92
N LEU A 428 52.93 1.21 5.31
CA LEU A 428 51.70 0.96 4.59
C LEU A 428 51.43 2.07 3.57
N SER A 429 51.10 1.68 2.34
CA SER A 429 50.72 2.60 1.25
C SER A 429 49.53 2.05 0.44
N GLY A 430 48.88 2.91 -0.34
CA GLY A 430 47.78 2.52 -1.24
C GLY A 430 46.51 2.04 -0.54
N HIS A 431 46.26 2.46 0.70
CA HIS A 431 45.08 2.09 1.48
C HIS A 431 43.94 3.13 1.34
N THR A 432 42.70 2.73 1.63
CA THR A 432 41.52 3.61 1.71
C THR A 432 40.86 3.45 3.07
N GLY A 433 40.75 4.55 3.82
CA GLY A 433 40.32 4.56 5.22
C GLY A 433 41.48 4.84 6.18
N THR A 434 41.23 4.67 7.48
CA THR A 434 42.22 4.86 8.54
C THR A 434 42.74 3.52 9.05
N VAL A 435 44.04 3.47 9.39
CA VAL A 435 44.63 2.31 10.05
C VAL A 435 44.11 2.23 11.47
N GLN A 436 43.36 1.17 11.77
CA GLN A 436 42.79 0.93 13.09
C GLN A 436 43.84 0.33 14.04
N LYS A 437 44.64 -0.61 13.52
CA LYS A 437 45.69 -1.32 14.24
C LYS A 437 46.57 -2.12 13.28
N TRP A 438 47.71 -2.56 13.77
CA TRP A 438 48.55 -3.60 13.18
C TRP A 438 48.32 -4.93 13.90
N GLN A 439 48.51 -6.02 13.17
CA GLN A 439 48.46 -7.38 13.67
C GLN A 439 49.73 -8.12 13.27
N TYR A 440 50.12 -9.09 14.08
CA TYR A 440 51.21 -10.02 13.76
C TYR A 440 50.77 -11.47 13.89
N ALA A 441 51.50 -12.36 13.23
CA ALA A 441 51.33 -13.80 13.33
C ALA A 441 52.68 -14.50 13.31
N PHE A 442 52.80 -15.57 14.10
CA PHE A 442 53.94 -16.49 14.08
C PHE A 442 53.56 -17.78 13.35
N ALA A 443 54.55 -18.56 12.91
CA ALA A 443 54.31 -19.88 12.32
C ALA A 443 53.45 -20.74 13.27
N PRO A 444 52.37 -21.40 12.78
CA PRO A 444 52.02 -21.71 11.38
C PRO A 444 51.20 -20.63 10.63
N PHE A 445 51.13 -19.40 11.15
CA PHE A 445 50.47 -18.22 10.55
C PHE A 445 48.94 -18.31 10.43
N THR A 446 48.32 -19.06 11.34
CA THR A 446 46.86 -19.26 11.38
C THR A 446 46.14 -18.30 12.32
N THR A 447 46.84 -17.73 13.31
CA THR A 447 46.28 -16.83 14.30
C THR A 447 46.98 -15.48 14.23
N TRP A 448 46.18 -14.42 14.10
CA TRP A 448 46.64 -13.04 14.10
C TRP A 448 46.36 -12.40 15.45
N VAL A 449 47.36 -11.76 16.01
CA VAL A 449 47.31 -11.08 17.31
C VAL A 449 47.35 -9.58 17.09
N ASP A 450 46.44 -8.86 17.73
CA ASP A 450 46.39 -7.39 17.71
C ASP A 450 47.60 -6.79 18.42
N ILE A 451 48.18 -5.76 17.82
CA ILE A 451 49.21 -4.92 18.44
C ILE A 451 48.54 -3.66 18.98
N PRO A 452 48.44 -3.49 20.31
CA PRO A 452 47.78 -2.32 20.90
C PRO A 452 48.42 -0.99 20.46
N SER A 453 47.61 0.06 20.34
CA SER A 453 48.08 1.45 20.13
C SER A 453 48.91 1.69 18.87
N THR A 454 48.64 0.95 17.79
CA THR A 454 49.35 1.08 16.50
C THR A 454 48.47 1.75 15.43
N ALA A 455 47.89 2.90 15.74
CA ALA A 455 47.24 3.71 14.71
C ALA A 455 48.32 4.44 13.90
N GLY A 456 48.41 4.17 12.60
CA GLY A 456 49.39 4.84 11.72
C GLY A 456 49.82 4.00 10.53
N THR A 457 50.34 4.68 9.51
CA THR A 457 50.85 4.06 8.28
C THR A 457 52.27 3.51 8.44
N GLY A 458 53.03 3.99 9.43
CA GLY A 458 54.33 3.45 9.80
C GLY A 458 54.23 2.60 11.07
N PHE A 459 54.84 1.42 11.05
CA PHE A 459 54.98 0.57 12.22
C PHE A 459 56.41 0.08 12.38
N VAL A 460 56.98 0.30 13.55
CA VAL A 460 58.33 -0.17 13.89
C VAL A 460 58.19 -1.36 14.85
N PHE A 461 58.66 -2.53 14.44
CA PHE A 461 58.60 -3.73 15.26
C PHE A 461 59.84 -3.85 16.16
N GLY A 462 59.70 -4.46 17.34
CA GLY A 462 60.82 -4.74 18.25
C GLY A 462 61.69 -5.93 17.81
N PRO A 463 62.64 -6.37 18.62
CA PRO A 463 63.47 -7.53 18.29
C PRO A 463 62.62 -8.79 18.13
N LEU A 464 62.95 -9.61 17.12
CA LEU A 464 62.23 -10.86 16.83
C LEU A 464 63.17 -12.07 16.95
N THR A 465 62.66 -13.16 17.50
CA THR A 465 63.37 -14.45 17.65
C THR A 465 62.87 -15.52 16.69
N GLN A 466 61.79 -15.25 15.95
CA GLN A 466 61.14 -16.18 15.03
C GLN A 466 60.49 -15.44 13.88
N THR A 467 60.40 -16.08 12.71
CA THR A 467 59.80 -15.49 11.51
C THR A 467 58.37 -15.03 11.80
N THR A 468 58.12 -13.74 11.54
CA THR A 468 56.87 -13.07 11.92
C THR A 468 56.26 -12.41 10.69
N ARG A 469 54.95 -12.56 10.53
CA ARG A 469 54.18 -11.84 9.51
C ARG A 469 53.43 -10.69 10.15
N PHE A 470 53.35 -9.57 9.44
CA PHE A 470 52.62 -8.39 9.87
C PHE A 470 51.57 -8.00 8.82
N ARG A 471 50.43 -7.50 9.29
CA ARG A 471 49.42 -6.87 8.43
C ARG A 471 48.76 -5.70 9.14
N ALA A 472 48.32 -4.71 8.39
CA ALA A 472 47.51 -3.61 8.89
C ALA A 472 46.01 -3.92 8.72
N VAL A 473 45.20 -3.43 9.66
CA VAL A 473 43.74 -3.48 9.60
C VAL A 473 43.24 -2.06 9.31
N VAL A 474 42.63 -1.86 8.14
CA VAL A 474 42.18 -0.54 7.65
C VAL A 474 40.67 -0.51 7.57
N ALA A 475 40.04 0.56 8.03
CA ALA A 475 38.59 0.74 7.92
C ALA A 475 38.22 2.15 7.42
N SER A 476 37.24 2.22 6.52
CA SER A 476 36.71 3.46 5.94
C SER A 476 35.30 3.73 6.49
N GLY A 477 35.18 4.58 7.50
CA GLY A 477 33.90 4.91 8.13
C GLY A 477 33.18 3.68 8.68
N THR A 478 31.93 3.44 8.24
CA THR A 478 31.12 2.26 8.63
C THR A 478 31.35 1.04 7.74
N CYS A 479 32.23 1.11 6.75
CA CYS A 479 32.57 -0.03 5.90
C CYS A 479 33.31 -1.12 6.69
N THR A 480 33.14 -2.37 6.28
CA THR A 480 33.90 -3.51 6.81
C THR A 480 35.40 -3.27 6.67
N ALA A 481 36.18 -3.66 7.68
CA ALA A 481 37.63 -3.51 7.64
C ALA A 481 38.25 -4.39 6.54
N ALA A 482 39.33 -3.90 5.94
CA ALA A 482 40.15 -4.61 4.98
C ALA A 482 41.56 -4.83 5.54
N PHE A 483 42.13 -6.01 5.27
CA PHE A 483 43.51 -6.33 5.64
C PHE A 483 44.45 -5.93 4.52
N SER A 484 45.62 -5.39 4.88
CA SER A 484 46.70 -5.13 3.92
C SER A 484 47.31 -6.44 3.39
N SER A 485 48.18 -6.32 2.38
CA SER A 485 49.16 -7.38 2.08
C SER A 485 49.98 -7.72 3.34
N GLU A 486 50.50 -8.94 3.41
CA GLU A 486 51.37 -9.36 4.52
C GLU A 486 52.82 -8.92 4.27
N ALA A 487 53.46 -8.33 5.28
CA ALA A 487 54.91 -8.17 5.33
C ALA A 487 55.53 -9.35 6.07
N ILE A 488 56.62 -9.90 5.54
CA ILE A 488 57.29 -11.07 6.11
C ILE A 488 58.67 -10.63 6.59
N VAL A 489 58.92 -10.83 7.89
CA VAL A 489 60.25 -10.66 8.49
C VAL A 489 60.81 -12.04 8.80
N THR A 490 61.76 -12.49 7.98
CA THR A 490 62.41 -13.79 8.11
C THR A 490 63.50 -13.71 9.16
N VAL A 491 63.44 -14.57 10.16
CA VAL A 491 64.45 -14.61 11.22
C VAL A 491 65.37 -15.81 11.02
N ASN A 492 66.66 -15.52 10.79
CA ASN A 492 67.70 -16.53 10.72
C ASN A 492 68.23 -16.83 12.13
N PRO A 493 68.34 -18.12 12.54
CA PRO A 493 68.91 -18.46 13.84
C PRO A 493 70.39 -18.05 13.91
N LEU A 494 70.87 -17.72 15.11
CA LEU A 494 72.30 -17.53 15.31
C LEU A 494 73.05 -18.86 15.07
N PRO A 495 74.25 -18.82 14.47
CA PRO A 495 75.08 -20.01 14.35
C PRO A 495 75.42 -20.55 15.74
N THR A 496 75.25 -21.86 15.95
CA THR A 496 75.71 -22.56 17.15
C THR A 496 77.08 -23.17 16.87
N ILE A 497 78.10 -22.76 17.65
CA ILE A 497 79.43 -23.39 17.61
C ILE A 497 79.43 -24.49 18.66
N THR A 498 79.39 -25.74 18.21
CA THR A 498 79.54 -26.91 19.10
C THR A 498 81.02 -27.28 19.14
N LEU A 499 81.72 -26.91 20.23
CA LEU A 499 83.07 -27.41 20.47
C LEU A 499 82.97 -28.87 20.91
N ALA A 500 83.40 -29.81 20.06
CA ALA A 500 83.55 -31.21 20.45
C ALA A 500 84.77 -31.33 21.38
N SER A 501 84.56 -31.24 22.69
CA SER A 501 85.61 -31.56 23.66
C SER A 501 85.75 -33.09 23.74
N THR A 502 86.69 -33.65 22.98
CA THR A 502 87.33 -34.90 23.40
C THR A 502 88.78 -34.59 23.65
N ALA A 503 89.07 -34.08 24.85
CA ALA A 503 90.41 -34.18 25.39
C ALA A 503 90.68 -35.67 25.60
N ALA A 504 91.31 -36.34 24.63
CA ALA A 504 91.90 -37.64 24.86
C ALA A 504 93.06 -37.44 25.85
N PRO A 505 93.07 -38.12 27.03
CA PRO A 505 94.21 -38.05 27.92
C PRO A 505 95.41 -38.71 27.22
N VAL A 506 96.40 -37.91 26.85
CA VAL A 506 97.72 -38.40 26.41
C VAL A 506 98.49 -38.78 27.67
N CYS A 507 98.68 -40.07 27.90
CA CYS A 507 99.66 -40.53 28.88
C CYS A 507 101.06 -40.38 28.26
N ILE A 508 101.91 -39.60 28.93
CA ILE A 508 103.33 -39.45 28.58
C ILE A 508 104.08 -40.53 29.38
N THR A 509 104.78 -41.42 28.68
CA THR A 509 105.73 -42.39 29.27
C THR A 509 107.14 -41.87 29.23
#